data_AF-A0A6N7ZUI1-F1
#
_entry.id   AF-A0A6N7ZUI1-F1
#
_cell.length_a   1.000
_cell.length_b   1.000
_cell.length_c   1.000
_cell.angle_alpha   90.00
_cell.angle_beta   90.00
_cell.angle_gamma   90.00
#
_symmetry.space_group_name_H-M   'P 1'
#
loop_
_entity.id
_entity.type
_entity.pdbx_description
1 polymer ?
#
loop_
_entity_poly.entity_id
_entity_poly.type
_entity_poly.pdbx_seq_one_letter_code
_entity_poly.pdbx_strand_id
1 'polypeptide(L)' 'PEDPFTGSATGAMAAYLWKYGLMQKDSFTAEQGHDMGRPGQATVTRVGPSEAMTGIKVAGKGHVLMRGQVDLPQMV' A
#
# COMPACT_ATOMS: atom_id res chain seq x y z
N PRO A 1 10.05 -3.59 -15.75
CA PRO A 1 10.31 -3.14 -14.36
C PRO A 1 9.05 -3.34 -13.52
N GLU A 2 9.18 -3.92 -12.33
CA GLU A 2 8.08 -4.12 -11.38
C GLU A 2 8.24 -3.14 -10.20
N ASP A 3 7.13 -2.78 -9.57
CA ASP A 3 7.12 -1.98 -8.34
C ASP A 3 7.16 -2.92 -7.11
N PRO A 4 8.04 -2.71 -6.12
CA PRO A 4 8.17 -3.62 -4.99
C PRO A 4 6.92 -3.70 -4.11
N PHE A 5 6.17 -2.59 -4.02
CA PHE A 5 4.94 -2.53 -3.26
C PHE A 5 4.04 -1.40 -3.76
N THR A 6 2.89 -1.75 -4.32
CA THR A 6 1.94 -0.81 -4.91
C THR A 6 0.75 -0.58 -3.97
N GLY A 7 0.83 0.45 -3.12
CA GLY A 7 -0.18 0.72 -2.09
C GLY A 7 -1.57 1.03 -2.64
N SER A 8 -1.67 1.74 -3.75
CA SER A 8 -2.95 2.03 -4.42
C SER A 8 -3.64 0.77 -4.95
N ALA A 9 -2.89 -0.14 -5.58
CA ALA A 9 -3.40 -1.42 -6.05
C ALA A 9 -3.85 -2.30 -4.87
N THR A 10 -3.06 -2.34 -3.79
CA THR A 10 -3.42 -3.04 -2.55
C THR A 10 -4.74 -2.53 -1.97
N GLY A 11 -4.95 -1.21 -1.95
CA GLY A 11 -6.21 -0.60 -1.51
C GLY A 11 -7.40 -1.01 -2.38
N ALA A 12 -7.25 -0.95 -3.71
CA ALA A 12 -8.30 -1.36 -4.65
C ALA A 12 -8.64 -2.86 -4.53
N MET A 13 -7.62 -3.72 -4.41
CA MET A 13 -7.78 -5.15 -4.15
C MET A 13 -8.55 -5.39 -2.85
N ALA A 14 -8.21 -4.69 -1.77
CA ALA A 14 -8.91 -4.84 -0.50
C ALA A 14 -10.39 -4.43 -0.58
N ALA A 15 -10.68 -3.35 -1.31
CA ALA A 15 -12.06 -2.91 -1.57
C ALA A 15 -12.86 -4.01 -2.27
N TYR A 16 -12.24 -4.66 -3.26
CA TYR A 16 -12.85 -5.78 -3.98
C TYR A 16 -13.13 -6.96 -3.05
N LEU A 17 -12.15 -7.38 -2.25
CA LEU A 17 -12.30 -8.51 -1.33
C LEU A 17 -13.46 -8.32 -0.35
N TRP A 18 -13.58 -7.14 0.27
CA TRP A 18 -14.68 -6.86 1.20
C TRP A 18 -16.03 -6.66 0.50
N LYS A 19 -16.07 -5.97 -0.65
CA LYS A 19 -17.30 -5.75 -1.41
C LYS A 19 -17.97 -7.07 -1.83
N TYR A 20 -17.17 -8.08 -2.16
CA TYR A 20 -17.65 -9.38 -2.62
C TYR A 20 -17.67 -10.46 -1.52
N GLY A 21 -17.46 -10.09 -0.25
CA GLY A 21 -17.51 -11.03 0.88
C GLY A 21 -16.41 -12.11 0.86
N LEU A 22 -15.34 -11.89 0.09
CA LEU A 22 -14.20 -12.81 -0.04
C LEU A 22 -13.23 -12.71 1.15
N MET A 23 -13.36 -11.66 1.96
CA MET A 23 -12.62 -11.46 3.20
C MET A 23 -13.59 -11.18 4.34
N GLN A 24 -13.61 -12.06 5.34
CA GLN A 24 -14.46 -11.91 6.53
C GLN A 24 -13.81 -11.04 7.61
N LYS A 25 -12.47 -11.04 7.67
CA LYS A 25 -11.71 -10.21 8.62
C LYS A 25 -11.76 -8.75 8.19
N ASP A 26 -11.71 -7.83 9.15
CA ASP A 26 -11.61 -6.39 8.87
C ASP A 26 -10.21 -5.93 8.46
N SER A 27 -9.22 -6.83 8.57
CA SER A 27 -7.82 -6.54 8.36
C SER A 27 -7.03 -7.77 7.90
N PHE A 28 -5.94 -7.50 7.17
CA PHE A 28 -4.98 -8.50 6.72
C PHE A 28 -3.63 -7.86 6.41
N THR A 29 -2.59 -8.69 6.32
CA THR A 29 -1.25 -8.28 5.86
C THR A 29 -1.14 -8.52 4.36
N ALA A 30 -0.77 -7.48 3.61
CA ALA A 30 -0.47 -7.56 2.18
C ALA A 30 1.04 -7.58 1.96
N GLU A 31 1.49 -8.40 1.01
CA GLU A 31 2.90 -8.66 0.70
C GLU A 31 3.13 -8.62 -0.82
N GLN A 32 4.20 -7.96 -1.27
CA GLN A 32 4.57 -7.82 -2.70
C GLN A 32 6.09 -7.74 -2.85
N GLY A 33 6.63 -8.02 -4.04
CA GLY A 33 8.04 -7.74 -4.39
C GLY A 33 9.05 -8.78 -3.87
N HIS A 34 8.60 -9.94 -3.41
CA HIS A 34 9.46 -11.02 -2.90
C HIS A 34 10.43 -11.53 -3.98
N ASP A 35 9.92 -11.82 -5.18
CA ASP A 35 10.72 -12.33 -6.29
C ASP A 35 11.71 -11.30 -6.85
N MET A 36 11.49 -10.01 -6.55
CA MET A 36 12.40 -8.92 -6.88
C MET A 36 13.54 -8.74 -5.86
N GLY A 37 13.53 -9.49 -4.75
CA GLY A 37 14.43 -9.25 -3.61
C GLY A 37 14.17 -7.92 -2.88
N ARG A 38 12.99 -7.32 -3.08
CA ARG A 38 12.58 -6.05 -2.47
C ARG A 38 11.22 -6.23 -1.77
N PRO A 39 11.13 -7.10 -0.74
CA PRO A 39 9.86 -7.42 -0.10
C PRO A 39 9.25 -6.18 0.56
N GLY A 40 8.03 -5.86 0.17
CA GLY A 40 7.20 -4.86 0.82
C GLY A 40 6.05 -5.51 1.58
N GLN A 41 5.69 -4.91 2.72
CA GLN A 41 4.59 -5.35 3.57
C GLN A 41 3.77 -4.16 4.06
N ALA A 42 2.45 -4.31 4.08
CA ALA A 42 1.55 -3.35 4.72
C ALA A 42 0.40 -4.05 5.45
N THR A 43 -0.04 -3.44 6.55
CA THR A 43 -1.31 -3.76 7.19
C THR A 43 -2.43 -3.04 6.44
N VAL A 44 -3.43 -3.79 6.00
CA VAL A 44 -4.61 -3.27 5.32
C VAL A 44 -5.80 -3.41 6.23
N THR A 45 -6.60 -2.36 6.39
CA THR A 45 -7.74 -2.34 7.31
C THR A 45 -8.93 -1.62 6.70
N ARG A 46 -10.11 -2.21 6.85
CA ARG A 46 -11.38 -1.63 6.42
C ARG A 46 -11.78 -0.50 7.36
N VAL A 47 -12.35 0.57 6.81
CA VAL A 47 -12.99 1.64 7.59
C VAL A 47 -14.50 1.55 7.37
N GLY A 48 -15.24 1.28 8.44
CA GLY A 48 -16.67 1.02 8.39
C GLY A 48 -17.03 -0.46 8.12
N PRO A 49 -18.33 -0.78 8.06
CA PRO A 49 -18.81 -2.12 7.71
C PRO A 49 -18.65 -2.41 6.20
N SER A 50 -18.73 -3.67 5.77
CA SER A 50 -18.49 -4.13 4.36
C SER A 50 -19.45 -3.50 3.37
N GLU A 51 -20.70 -3.41 3.80
CA GLU A 51 -21.87 -2.94 3.09
C GLU A 51 -21.94 -1.41 3.03
N ALA A 52 -21.18 -0.72 3.88
CA ALA A 52 -21.08 0.75 3.90
C ALA A 52 -19.66 1.21 4.22
N MET A 53 -18.67 0.66 3.50
CA MET A 53 -17.27 1.07 3.66
C MET A 53 -17.10 2.55 3.32
N THR A 54 -16.41 3.28 4.19
CA THR A 54 -16.06 4.70 3.96
C THR A 54 -14.61 4.88 3.54
N GLY A 55 -13.79 3.83 3.66
CA GLY A 55 -12.40 3.89 3.22
C GLY A 55 -11.60 2.64 3.56
N ILE A 56 -10.33 2.67 3.16
CA ILE A 56 -9.35 1.61 3.39
C ILE A 56 -8.06 2.25 3.84
N LYS A 57 -7.51 1.76 4.94
CA LYS A 57 -6.20 2.16 5.44
C LYS A 57 -5.17 1.15 4.96
N VAL A 58 -4.12 1.64 4.32
CA VAL A 58 -2.93 0.86 3.97
C VAL A 58 -1.76 1.49 4.71
N ALA A 59 -1.20 0.76 5.68
CA ALA A 59 -0.16 1.27 6.58
C ALA A 59 1.08 0.38 6.52
N GLY A 60 2.24 0.98 6.26
CA GLY A 60 3.54 0.32 6.24
C GLY A 60 4.61 1.17 6.91
N LYS A 61 5.80 0.60 7.11
CA LYS A 61 6.95 1.32 7.65
C LYS A 61 7.78 1.92 6.51
N GLY A 62 8.13 3.20 6.62
CA GLY A 62 9.12 3.83 5.75
C GLY A 62 10.51 3.82 6.40
N HIS A 63 11.55 3.82 5.59
CA HIS A 63 12.93 3.97 6.04
C HIS A 63 13.63 5.09 5.26
N VAL A 64 14.28 6.01 5.98
CA VAL A 64 15.05 7.09 5.36
C VAL A 64 16.41 6.54 4.96
N LEU A 65 16.58 6.25 3.67
CA LEU A 65 17.86 5.76 3.14
C LEU A 65 18.89 6.87 2.96
N MET A 66 18.44 8.06 2.53
CA MET A 66 19.31 9.20 2.27
C MET A 66 18.57 10.51 2.54
N ARG A 67 19.33 11.52 2.96
CA ARG A 67 18.89 12.91 3.07
C ARG A 67 20.02 13.83 2.60
N GLY A 68 19.68 14.87 1.84
CA GLY A 68 20.66 15.82 1.30
C GLY A 68 20.02 17.08 0.72
N GLN A 69 20.84 17.88 0.04
CA GLN A 69 20.45 19.06 -0.72
C GLN A 69 20.76 18.83 -2.21
N VAL A 70 20.00 19.46 -3.11
CA VAL A 70 20.19 19.35 -4.56
C VAL A 70 20.54 20.73 -5.11
N ASP A 71 21.68 20.84 -5.80
CA ASP A 71 22.04 22.03 -6.55
C ASP A 71 21.34 22.00 -7.92
N LEU A 72 20.62 23.08 -8.25
CA LEU A 72 19.94 23.23 -9.53
C LEU A 72 20.67 24.28 -10.39
N PRO A 73 20.77 24.08 -11.72
CA PRO A 73 21.33 25.11 -12.60
C PRO A 73 20.45 26.37 -12.59
N GLN A 74 21.07 27.54 -12.78
CA GLN A 74 20.30 28.76 -13.02
C GLN A 74 19.54 28.62 -14.34
N MET A 75 18.24 28.94 -14.34
CA MET A 75 17.49 29.04 -15.59
C MET A 75 18.04 30.24 -16.38
N VAL A 76 18.70 29.96 -17.51
CA VAL A 76 19.08 30.95 -18.53
C VAL A 76 17.86 31.47 -19.28
#